data_AF-A0A2V7V1C1-F1
#
_entry.id   AF-A0A2V7V1C1-F1
#
_cell.length_a   1.000
_cell.length_b   1.000
_cell.length_c   1.000
_cell.angle_alpha   90.00
_cell.angle_beta   90.00
_cell.angle_gamma   90.00
#
_symmetry.space_group_name_H-M   'P 1'
#
loop_
_entity.id
_entity.type
_entity.pdbx_description
1 polymer ?
#
loop_
_entity_poly.entity_id
_entity_poly.type
_entity_poly.pdbx_seq_one_letter_code
_entity_poly.pdbx_strand_id
1 'polypeptide(L)' 'NVYASPVGASGRVYVAGRDGVTDVLDAGPQLKVLATNVLADGFDASPAVVDGEIYLRGYQHLYRISQD' A
#
# COMPACT_ATOMS: atom_id res chain seq x y z
N ASN A 1 -2.50 12.90 -1.39
CA ASN A 1 -3.87 12.87 -0.80
C ASN A 1 -4.18 11.44 -0.38
N VAL A 2 -4.41 11.19 0.90
CA VAL A 2 -4.60 9.83 1.46
C VAL A 2 -6.02 9.71 2.02
N TYR A 3 -6.76 8.72 1.53
CA TYR A 3 -8.15 8.41 1.95
C TYR A 3 -8.30 6.93 2.35
N ALA A 4 -7.52 6.06 1.72
CA ALA A 4 -7.35 4.68 2.16
C ALA A 4 -6.85 4.64 3.62
N SER A 5 -7.32 3.66 4.39
CA SER A 5 -6.73 3.41 5.71
C SER A 5 -5.34 2.79 5.54
N PRO A 6 -4.35 3.19 6.36
CA PRO A 6 -3.09 2.47 6.44
C PRO A 6 -3.31 1.02 6.87
N VAL A 7 -2.52 0.10 6.33
CA VAL A 7 -2.61 -1.33 6.66
C VAL A 7 -1.26 -1.81 7.15
N GLY A 8 -1.24 -2.52 8.28
CA GLY A 8 -0.04 -3.12 8.85
C GLY A 8 0.07 -4.60 8.51
N ALA A 9 1.22 -5.04 8.01
CA ALA A 9 1.54 -6.46 7.82
C ALA A 9 3.06 -6.67 7.80
N SER A 10 3.52 -7.82 8.34
CA SER A 10 4.94 -8.23 8.29
C SER A 10 5.94 -7.16 8.77
N GLY A 11 5.60 -6.44 9.85
CA GLY A 11 6.44 -5.37 10.41
C GLY A 11 6.49 -4.09 9.57
N ARG A 12 5.58 -3.93 8.62
CA ARG A 12 5.49 -2.77 7.72
C ARG A 12 4.11 -2.14 7.77
N VAL A 13 4.02 -0.86 7.42
CA VAL A 13 2.76 -0.12 7.22
C VAL A 13 2.69 0.35 5.77
N TYR A 14 1.58 0.07 5.10
CA TYR A 14 1.33 0.42 3.71
C TYR A 14 0.34 1.58 3.64
N VAL A 15 0.71 2.66 2.97
CA VAL A 15 -0.10 3.87 2.84
C VAL A 15 -0.32 4.16 1.35
N ALA A 16 -1.51 3.84 0.84
CA ALA A 16 -1.88 4.06 -0.55
C ALA A 16 -2.57 5.42 -0.75
N GLY A 17 -2.16 6.14 -1.81
CA GLY A 17 -2.62 7.48 -2.13
C GLY A 17 -3.40 7.57 -3.45
N ARG A 18 -4.13 8.68 -3.62
CA ARG A 18 -4.88 8.99 -4.85
C ARG A 18 -4.02 9.30 -6.07
N ASP A 19 -2.75 9.63 -5.84
CA ASP A 19 -1.73 9.89 -6.85
C ASP A 19 -1.06 8.62 -7.36
N GLY A 20 -1.54 7.44 -6.94
CA GLY A 20 -0.98 6.15 -7.32
C GLY A 20 0.26 5.76 -6.52
N VAL A 21 0.68 6.62 -5.59
CA VAL A 21 1.82 6.37 -4.71
C VAL A 21 1.40 5.46 -3.56
N THR A 22 2.22 4.46 -3.28
CA THR A 22 2.11 3.65 -2.06
C THR A 22 3.44 3.68 -1.32
N ASP A 23 3.46 4.32 -0.16
CA ASP A 23 4.59 4.30 0.75
C ASP A 23 4.54 3.06 1.64
N VAL A 24 5.70 2.44 1.83
CA VAL A 24 5.92 1.31 2.73
C VAL A 24 6.81 1.80 3.85
N LEU A 25 6.28 1.82 5.06
CA LEU A 25 6.96 2.31 6.25
C LEU A 25 7.38 1.14 7.14
N ASP A 26 8.45 1.33 7.89
CA ASP A 26 8.78 0.48 9.03
C ASP A 26 7.71 0.69 10.13
N ALA A 27 7.25 -0.39 10.78
CA ALA A 27 6.26 -0.29 11.85
C ALA A 27 6.84 0.11 13.21
N GLY A 28 8.10 0.55 13.26
CA GLY A 28 8.78 1.03 14.46
C GLY A 28 8.37 2.44 14.91
N PRO A 29 8.89 2.88 16.08
CA PRO A 29 8.51 4.16 16.68
C PRO A 29 9.10 5.38 15.99
N GLN A 30 10.09 5.21 15.10
CA GLN A 30 10.63 6.28 14.28
C GLN A 30 10.11 6.15 12.85
N LEU A 31 9.72 7.29 12.26
CA LEU A 31 9.36 7.33 10.85
C LEU A 31 10.54 6.89 9.99
N LYS A 32 10.36 5.79 9.28
CA LYS A 32 11.33 5.25 8.33
C LYS A 32 10.59 4.73 7.10
N VAL A 33 10.81 5.38 5.96
CA VAL A 33 10.29 4.92 4.66
C VAL A 33 11.21 3.81 4.15
N LEU A 34 10.64 2.62 3.95
CA LEU A 34 11.33 1.46 3.41
C LEU A 34 11.30 1.44 1.87
N ALA A 35 10.19 1.87 1.29
CA ALA A 35 10.03 1.99 -0.16
C ALA A 35 8.89 2.97 -0.50
N THR A 36 8.96 3.53 -1.71
CA THR A 36 7.88 4.30 -2.34
C THR A 36 7.63 3.68 -3.70
N ASN A 37 6.42 3.18 -3.92
CA ASN A 37 6.03 2.51 -5.15
C ASN A 37 4.97 3.34 -5.88
N VAL A 38 4.97 3.28 -7.21
CA VAL A 38 4.01 4.04 -8.03
C VAL A 38 3.33 3.10 -9.02
N LEU A 39 2.00 3.17 -9.05
CA LEU A 39 1.17 2.56 -10.08
C LEU A 39 0.44 3.67 -10.85
N ALA A 40 0.20 3.47 -12.15
CA ALA A 40 -0.55 4.41 -12.98
C ALA A 40 -2.08 4.29 -12.74
N ASP A 41 -2.50 4.45 -11.49
CA ASP A 41 -3.89 4.45 -11.01
C ASP A 41 -3.96 5.32 -9.73
N GLY A 42 -5.10 5.37 -9.05
CA GLY A 42 -5.25 6.02 -7.74
C GLY A 42 -6.06 5.17 -6.78
N PHE A 43 -5.82 5.35 -5.48
CA PHE A 43 -6.39 4.48 -4.45
C PHE A 43 -7.16 5.26 -3.39
N ASP A 44 -8.47 4.99 -3.31
CA ASP A 44 -9.33 5.35 -2.16
C ASP A 44 -9.62 4.17 -1.24
N ALA A 45 -9.48 2.94 -1.76
CA ALA A 45 -9.68 1.74 -0.97
C ALA A 45 -8.42 1.38 -0.18
N SER A 46 -8.61 0.93 1.05
CA SER A 46 -7.54 0.36 1.87
C SER A 46 -6.93 -0.88 1.22
N PRO A 47 -5.62 -1.12 1.35
CA PRO A 47 -5.01 -2.39 0.96
C PRO A 47 -5.69 -3.58 1.65
N ALA A 48 -5.73 -4.74 1.00
CA ALA A 48 -6.13 -6.00 1.63
C ALA A 48 -4.96 -6.99 1.57
N VAL A 49 -4.71 -7.70 2.67
CA VAL A 49 -3.59 -8.65 2.77
C VAL A 49 -4.13 -10.04 3.03
N VAL A 50 -3.72 -11.01 2.21
CA VAL A 50 -4.09 -12.43 2.34
C VAL A 50 -2.95 -13.28 1.77
N ASP A 51 -2.58 -14.36 2.46
CA ASP A 51 -1.59 -15.35 2.01
C ASP A 51 -0.25 -14.77 1.48
N GLY A 52 0.24 -13.69 2.11
CA GLY A 52 1.49 -13.04 1.71
C GLY A 52 1.38 -12.10 0.51
N GLU A 53 0.17 -11.92 -0.02
CA GLU A 53 -0.14 -11.04 -1.14
C GLU A 53 -0.84 -9.76 -0.67
N ILE A 54 -0.68 -8.67 -1.43
CA ILE A 54 -1.36 -7.40 -1.21
C ILE A 54 -2.26 -7.10 -2.40
N TYR A 55 -3.51 -6.79 -2.11
CA TYR A 55 -4.50 -6.39 -3.10
C TYR A 55 -4.79 -4.90 -2.98
N LEU A 56 -4.70 -4.20 -4.11
CA LEU A 56 -5.00 -2.77 -4.22
C LEU A 56 -6.12 -2.57 -5.23
N ARG A 57 -7.30 -2.15 -4.77
CA ARG A 57 -8.39 -1.77 -5.66
C ARG A 57 -8.21 -0.31 -6.07
N GLY A 58 -7.66 -0.11 -7.27
CA GLY A 58 -7.53 1.20 -7.89
C GLY A 58 -8.85 1.72 -8.45
N TYR A 59 -8.80 2.87 -9.12
CA TYR A 59 -9.95 3.41 -9.85
C TYR A 59 -10.20 2.64 -11.14
N GLN A 60 -9.16 2.09 -11.76
CA GLN A 60 -9.24 1.41 -13.05
C GLN A 60 -9.08 -0.10 -12.92
N HIS A 61 -8.19 -0.57 -12.03
CA HIS A 61 -7.86 -1.99 -11.93
C HIS A 61 -7.87 -2.51 -10.49
N LEU A 62 -7.97 -3.84 -10.35
CA LEU A 62 -7.60 -4.55 -9.14
C LEU A 62 -6.19 -5.13 -9.32
N TYR A 63 -5.25 -4.69 -8.49
CA TYR A 63 -3.88 -5.18 -8.50
C TYR A 63 -3.69 -6.26 -7.43
N ARG A 64 -2.88 -7.26 -7.76
CA ARG A 64 -2.33 -8.24 -6.80
C ARG A 64 -0.80 -8.11 -6.84
N ILE A 65 -0.21 -7.84 -5.69
CA ILE A 65 1.24 -7.69 -5.50
C ILE A 65 1.73 -8.85 -4.64
N SER A 66 2.67 -9.63 -5.16
CA SER A 66 3.27 -10.78 -4.47
C SER A 66 4.78 -10.78 -4.70
N GLN A 67 5.52 -11.54 -3.89
CA GLN A 67 6.90 -11.89 -4.20
C GLN A 67 6.92 -13.11 -5.15
N ASP A 68 7.97 -13.23 -5.96
CA ASP A 68 8.24 -14.42 -6.78
C ASP A 68 8.64 -15.62 -5.91
#